data_AF-A0A956PGJ5-F1
#
_entry.id   AF-A0A956PGJ5-F1
#
_cell.length_a   1.000
_cell.length_b   1.000
_cell.length_c   1.000
_cell.angle_alpha   90.00
_cell.angle_beta   90.00
_cell.angle_gamma   90.00
#
_symmetry.space_group_name_H-M   'P 1'
#
loop_
_entity.id
_entity.type
_entity.pdbx_description
1 polymer ?
#
loop_
_entity_poly.entity_id
_entity_poly.type
_entity_poly.pdbx_seq_one_letter_code
_entity_poly.pdbx_strand_id
1 'polypeptide(L)' 'GGSGAGLTIVKRMLERHGCGIWLESSLGEGATFYFELPKA' A
#
# COMPACT_ATOMS: atom_id res chain seq x y z
N GLY A 1 -6.18 18.97 6.25
CA GLY A 1 -6.62 17.57 6.37
C GLY A 1 -6.30 16.85 5.09
N GLY A 2 -5.67 15.67 5.16
CA GLY A 2 -5.41 14.86 3.98
C GLY A 2 -6.71 14.18 3.52
N SER A 3 -6.96 14.11 2.22
CA SER A 3 -8.16 13.51 1.62
C SER A 3 -8.23 11.97 1.72
N GLY A 4 -7.26 11.32 2.37
CA GLY A 4 -7.13 9.86 2.39
C GLY A 4 -6.77 9.24 1.03
N ALA A 5 -6.44 10.03 0.01
CA ALA A 5 -6.23 9.54 -1.35
C ALA A 5 -4.90 8.81 -1.57
N GLY A 6 -3.90 8.99 -0.69
CA GLY A 6 -2.54 8.47 -0.90
C GLY A 6 -2.49 6.96 -1.13
N LEU A 7 -3.10 6.18 -0.25
CA LEU A 7 -3.09 4.72 -0.37
C LEU A 7 -3.91 4.22 -1.56
N THR A 8 -4.98 4.93 -1.92
CA THR A 8 -5.77 4.65 -3.13
C THR A 8 -4.94 4.82 -4.40
N ILE A 9 -4.08 5.84 -4.45
CA ILE A 9 -3.17 6.07 -5.59
C ILE A 9 -2.14 4.94 -5.67
N VAL A 10 -1.51 4.58 -4.55
CA VAL A 10 -0.52 3.50 -4.47
C VAL A 10 -1.14 2.17 -4.90
N LYS A 11 -2.32 1.83 -4.37
CA LYS A 11 -3.03 0.59 -4.74
C LYS A 11 -3.29 0.50 -6.24
N ARG A 12 -3.82 1.57 -6.85
CA ARG A 12 -4.06 1.61 -8.30
C ARG A 12 -2.77 1.46 -9.11
N MET A 13 -1.66 2.03 -8.64
CA MET A 13 -0.37 1.88 -9.31
C MET A 13 0.09 0.43 -9.28
N LEU A 14 0.03 -0.24 -8.13
CA LEU A 14 0.43 -1.64 -7.97
C LEU A 14 -0.45 -2.58 -8.79
N GLU A 15 -1.78 -2.40 -8.76
CA GLU A 15 -2.73 -3.19 -9.57
C GLU A 15 -2.42 -3.12 -11.07
N ARG A 16 -2.04 -1.94 -11.58
CA ARG A 16 -1.64 -1.75 -12.98
C ARG A 16 -0.35 -2.50 -13.35
N HIS A 17 0.51 -2.79 -12.38
CA HIS A 17 1.74 -3.57 -12.57
C HIS A 17 1.55 -5.06 -12.24
N GLY A 18 0.31 -5.50 -11.93
CA GLY A 18 0.03 -6.86 -11.50
C GLY A 18 0.60 -7.19 -10.11
N CYS A 19 0.88 -6.17 -9.30
CA CYS A 19 1.50 -6.30 -7.99
C CYS A 19 0.48 -6.28 -6.86
N GLY A 20 0.76 -7.02 -5.79
CA GLY A 20 -0.03 -7.04 -4.56
C GLY A 20 0.36 -5.95 -3.56
N ILE A 21 -0.59 -5.61 -2.67
CA ILE A 21 -0.38 -4.80 -1.46
C ILE A 21 -1.05 -5.48 -0.28
N TRP A 22 -0.40 -5.52 0.88
CA TRP A 22 -0.96 -5.99 2.15
C TRP A 22 -0.50 -5.11 3.30
N LEU A 23 -1.12 -5.29 4.47
CA LEU A 23 -0.78 -4.54 5.67
C LEU A 23 -0.75 -5.45 6.88
N GLU A 24 0.13 -5.11 7.81
CA GLU A 24 0.14 -5.67 9.16
C GLU A 24 -0.10 -4.52 10.13
N SER A 25 -1.01 -4.69 11.08
CA SER A 25 -1.30 -3.66 12.08
C SER A 25 -1.61 -4.28 13.42
N SER A 26 -1.03 -3.69 14.45
CA SER A 26 -1.26 -4.03 15.86
C SER A 26 -1.75 -2.79 16.60
N LEU A 27 -2.83 -2.93 17.37
CA LEU A 27 -3.41 -1.82 18.12
C LEU A 27 -2.37 -1.25 19.10
N GLY A 28 -2.12 0.05 19.02
CA GLY A 28 -1.14 0.73 19.87
C GLY A 28 0.32 0.65 19.39
N GLU A 29 0.62 -0.19 18.39
CA GLU A 29 1.98 -0.31 17.80
C GLU A 29 2.06 0.36 16.42
N GLY A 30 0.94 0.45 15.71
CA GLY A 30 0.84 1.11 14.41
C GLY A 30 0.48 0.15 13.28
N ALA A 31 0.85 0.54 12.06
CA ALA A 31 0.59 -0.23 10.85
C ALA A 31 1.78 -0.15 9.90
N THR A 32 2.13 -1.30 9.31
CA THR A 32 3.15 -1.44 8.27
C THR A 32 2.48 -1.91 6.98
N PHE A 33 2.78 -1.25 5.88
CA PHE A 33 2.26 -1.59 4.55
C PHE A 33 3.38 -2.18 3.70
N TYR A 34 3.04 -3.26 3.00
CA TYR A 34 3.97 -4.01 2.17
C TYR A 34 3.42 -4.11 0.75
N PHE A 35 4.32 -4.09 -0.23
CA PHE A 35 3.98 -4.24 -1.64
C PHE A 35 5.13 -4.88 -2.41
N GLU A 36 4.81 -5.48 -3.55
CA GLU A 36 5.78 -6.04 -4.47
C GLU A 36 5.97 -5.11 -5.67
N LEU A 37 7.19 -5.03 -6.21
CA LEU A 37 7.46 -4.36 -7.48
C LEU A 37 8.28 -5.29 -8.37
N PRO A 38 8.08 -5.24 -9.71
CA PRO A 38 8.93 -5.97 -10.62
C PRO A 38 10.37 -5.45 -10.53
N LYS A 39 11.35 -6.34 -10.62
CA LYS A 39 12.75 -5.93 -10.81
C LYS A 39 12.92 -5.32 -12.20
N ALA A 40 13.77 -4.30 -12.28
CA ALA A 40 14.20 -3.68 -13.54
C ALA A 40 15.06 -4.62 -14.38
#